data_AF-A0A3B8MTK1-F1
#
_entry.id   AF-A0A3B8MTK1-F1
#
_cell.length_a   1.000
_cell.length_b   1.000
_cell.length_c   1.000
_cell.angle_alpha   90.00
_cell.angle_beta   90.00
_cell.angle_gamma   90.00
#
_symmetry.space_group_name_H-M   'P 1'
#
loop_
_entity.id
_entity.type
_entity.pdbx_description
1 polymer ?
#
loop_
_entity_poly.entity_id
_entity_poly.type
_entity_poly.pdbx_seq_one_letter_code
_entity_poly.pdbx_strand_id
1 'polypeptide(L)'
;MGGIVIILAIVFGYFGAHLIERAPISLSALLVIGLIVGLGLVGFLDDYSKIRRQQSLGLSPRGKLIGQIVVAVLFGVAAVSFPDANGQTPAAQGISLVRNADVFSFVGWGQLGVLIGFAVWATLIIVGTSNAVNLTDGLDGLASGSTILVFVAYVIITFWQFNQSCFRLFPDQDNF
;
A
#
# COMPACT_ATOMS: atom_id res chain seq x y z
N MET A 1 15.54 9.79 -11.91
CA MET A 1 15.07 8.59 -11.17
C MET A 1 13.80 8.12 -11.83
N GLY A 2 13.86 6.99 -12.54
CA GLY A 2 12.72 6.50 -13.34
C GLY A 2 11.46 6.26 -12.52
N GLY A 3 11.59 5.86 -11.24
CA GLY A 3 10.46 5.61 -10.34
C GLY A 3 9.52 6.81 -10.12
N ILE A 4 10.00 8.05 -10.24
CA ILE A 4 9.14 9.25 -10.12
C ILE A 4 8.08 9.27 -11.21
N VAL A 5 8.47 8.92 -12.44
CA VAL A 5 7.56 8.91 -13.59
C VAL A 5 6.44 7.88 -13.36
N ILE A 6 6.78 6.72 -12.80
CA ILE A 6 5.82 5.67 -12.46
C ILE A 6 4.83 6.15 -11.39
N ILE A 7 5.32 6.78 -10.31
CA ILE A 7 4.45 7.28 -9.23
C ILE A 7 3.51 8.35 -9.77
N LEU A 8 4.02 9.31 -10.56
CA LEU A 8 3.18 10.34 -11.16
C LEU A 8 2.13 9.74 -12.09
N ALA A 9 2.49 8.76 -12.91
CA ALA A 9 1.55 8.07 -13.79
C ALA A 9 0.43 7.37 -13.00
N ILE A 10 0.75 6.72 -11.87
CA ILE A 10 -0.24 6.07 -11.00
C ILE A 10 -1.18 7.11 -10.38
N VAL A 11 -0.62 8.19 -9.81
CA VAL A 11 -1.39 9.25 -9.16
C VAL A 11 -2.33 9.92 -10.16
N PHE A 12 -1.79 10.42 -11.27
CA PHE A 12 -2.61 11.06 -12.31
C PHE A 12 -3.58 10.09 -12.97
N GLY A 13 -3.21 8.83 -13.16
CA GLY A 13 -4.09 7.80 -13.72
C GLY A 13 -5.30 7.55 -12.82
N TYR A 14 -5.08 7.37 -11.52
CA TYR A 14 -6.16 7.15 -10.56
C TYR A 14 -7.10 8.36 -10.47
N PHE A 15 -6.57 9.56 -10.20
CA PHE A 15 -7.40 10.76 -10.05
C PHE A 15 -8.03 11.19 -11.38
N GLY A 16 -7.33 11.01 -12.50
CA GLY A 16 -7.85 11.29 -13.83
C GLY A 16 -9.03 10.39 -14.19
N ALA A 17 -8.93 9.08 -13.93
CA ALA A 17 -10.03 8.15 -14.13
C ALA A 17 -11.25 8.52 -13.28
N HIS A 18 -11.06 8.81 -11.98
CA HIS A 18 -12.16 9.20 -11.09
C HIS A 18 -12.79 10.54 -11.48
N LEU A 19 -12.00 11.49 -11.99
CA LEU A 19 -12.51 12.76 -12.49
C LEU A 19 -13.35 12.59 -13.77
N ILE A 20 -12.92 11.72 -14.69
CA ILE A 20 -13.62 11.44 -15.95
C ILE A 20 -14.92 10.68 -15.67
N GLU A 21 -14.87 9.64 -14.85
CA GLU A 21 -16.03 8.81 -14.51
C GLU A 21 -16.94 9.46 -13.45
N ARG A 22 -16.51 10.57 -12.84
CA ARG A 22 -17.18 11.23 -11.70
C ARG A 22 -17.43 10.26 -10.54
N ALA A 23 -16.53 9.29 -10.36
CA ALA A 23 -16.62 8.29 -9.32
C ALA A 23 -16.08 8.84 -7.99
N PRO A 24 -16.69 8.49 -6.84
CA PRO A 24 -16.19 8.89 -5.53
C PRO A 24 -14.82 8.27 -5.24
N ILE A 25 -13.95 9.04 -4.60
CA ILE A 25 -12.60 8.59 -4.25
C ILE A 25 -12.67 7.65 -3.05
N SER A 26 -12.16 6.43 -3.20
CA SER A 26 -12.09 5.46 -2.12
C SER A 26 -10.97 5.78 -1.12
N LEU A 27 -11.29 5.75 0.18
CA LEU A 27 -10.32 5.89 1.28
C LEU A 27 -9.24 4.79 1.22
N SER A 28 -9.62 3.56 0.90
CA SER A 28 -8.67 2.44 0.79
C SER A 28 -7.66 2.68 -0.34
N ALA A 29 -8.10 3.25 -1.45
CA ALA A 29 -7.20 3.60 -2.55
C ALA A 29 -6.25 4.75 -2.16
N LEU A 30 -6.74 5.76 -1.43
CA LEU A 30 -5.90 6.84 -0.90
C LEU A 30 -4.83 6.32 0.07
N LEU A 31 -5.14 5.32 0.90
CA LEU A 31 -4.15 4.68 1.77
C LEU A 31 -3.02 4.03 0.97
N VAL A 32 -3.36 3.27 -0.08
CA VAL A 32 -2.36 2.60 -0.93
C VAL A 32 -1.55 3.62 -1.73
N ILE A 33 -2.19 4.65 -2.29
CA ILE A 33 -1.48 5.75 -2.98
C ILE A 33 -0.56 6.48 -2.00
N GLY A 34 -1.03 6.77 -0.79
CA GLY A 34 -0.23 7.40 0.27
C GLY A 34 0.98 6.56 0.64
N LEU A 35 0.84 5.23 0.72
CA LEU A 35 1.94 4.30 0.96
C LEU A 35 2.96 4.32 -0.19
N ILE A 36 2.50 4.25 -1.44
CA ILE A 36 3.37 4.30 -2.64
C ILE A 36 4.13 5.61 -2.70
N VAL A 37 3.44 6.74 -2.52
CA VAL A 37 4.05 8.07 -2.51
C VAL A 37 5.03 8.20 -1.35
N GLY A 38 4.66 7.77 -0.14
CA GLY A 38 5.52 7.84 1.04
C GLY A 38 6.82 7.04 0.89
N LEU A 39 6.74 5.78 0.46
CA LEU A 39 7.93 4.97 0.18
C LEU A 39 8.72 5.51 -1.02
N GLY A 40 8.02 6.02 -2.04
CA GLY A 40 8.61 6.70 -3.18
C GLY A 40 9.41 7.94 -2.79
N LEU A 41 8.94 8.72 -1.82
CA LEU A 41 9.67 9.85 -1.25
C LEU A 41 10.93 9.39 -0.51
N VAL A 42 10.84 8.33 0.31
CA VAL A 42 12.02 7.76 0.98
C VAL A 42 13.05 7.27 -0.05
N GLY A 43 12.59 6.59 -1.10
CA GLY A 43 13.43 6.18 -2.23
C GLY A 43 14.05 7.38 -2.92
N PHE A 44 13.26 8.38 -3.29
CA PHE A 44 13.74 9.61 -3.91
C PHE A 44 14.81 10.31 -3.06
N LEU A 45 14.63 10.39 -1.74
CA LEU A 45 15.62 11.00 -0.84
C LEU A 45 16.93 10.21 -0.80
N ASP A 46 16.87 8.87 -0.73
CA ASP A 46 18.05 7.98 -0.79
C ASP A 46 18.89 8.27 -2.03
N ASP A 47 18.18 8.36 -3.13
CA ASP A 47 18.71 8.40 -4.47
C ASP A 47 19.18 9.84 -4.80
N TYR A 48 18.48 10.87 -4.32
CA TYR A 48 18.91 12.28 -4.40
C TYR A 48 20.19 12.52 -3.58
N SER A 49 20.32 11.86 -2.42
CA SER A 49 21.53 11.92 -1.60
C SER A 49 22.75 11.35 -2.34
N LYS A 50 22.59 10.27 -3.13
CA LYS A 50 23.66 9.71 -3.97
C LYS A 50 24.18 10.75 -4.97
N ILE A 51 23.25 11.39 -5.70
CA ILE A 51 23.59 12.40 -6.72
C ILE A 51 24.26 13.61 -6.08
N ARG A 52 23.69 14.14 -4.99
CA ARG A 52 24.20 15.35 -4.33
C ARG A 52 25.59 15.15 -3.73
N ARG A 53 25.86 13.97 -3.17
CA ARG A 53 27.14 13.66 -2.50
C ARG A 53 28.19 13.04 -3.43
N GLN A 54 27.86 12.82 -4.71
CA GLN A 54 28.76 12.22 -5.72
C GLN A 54 29.42 10.92 -5.25
N GLN A 55 28.69 10.12 -4.47
CA GLN A 55 29.17 8.86 -3.92
C GLN A 55 28.13 7.77 -4.20
N SER A 56 28.58 6.53 -4.30
CA SER A 56 27.68 5.38 -4.52
C SER A 56 26.79 5.07 -3.31
N LEU A 57 27.13 5.55 -2.11
CA LEU A 57 26.31 5.42 -0.91
C LEU A 57 25.21 6.49 -0.86
N GLY A 58 23.96 6.04 -0.78
CA GLY A 58 22.80 6.90 -0.59
C GLY A 58 22.59 7.33 0.86
N LEU A 59 21.36 7.27 1.33
CA LEU A 59 21.01 7.46 2.73
C LEU A 59 21.76 6.45 3.61
N SER A 60 22.00 6.80 4.87
CA SER A 60 22.48 5.81 5.83
C SER A 60 21.45 4.67 5.93
N PRO A 61 21.88 3.40 6.08
CA PRO A 61 20.95 2.27 6.17
C PRO A 61 19.88 2.47 7.26
N ARG A 62 20.29 3.05 8.40
CA ARG A 62 19.37 3.42 9.50
C ARG A 62 18.38 4.50 9.08
N GLY A 63 18.83 5.54 8.37
CA GLY A 63 17.95 6.61 7.89
C GLY A 63 16.90 6.10 6.91
N LYS A 64 17.29 5.25 5.96
CA LYS A 64 16.37 4.63 5.00
C LYS A 64 15.35 3.74 5.73
N LEU A 65 15.81 2.90 6.65
CA LEU A 65 14.96 2.02 7.45
C LEU A 65 13.95 2.80 8.30
N ILE A 66 14.39 3.86 9.00
CA ILE A 66 13.50 4.72 9.81
C ILE A 66 12.43 5.35 8.91
N GLY A 67 12.80 5.88 7.74
CA GLY A 67 11.84 6.44 6.80
C GLY A 67 10.78 5.43 6.36
N GLN A 68 11.19 4.21 6.01
CA GLN A 68 10.26 3.14 5.64
C GLN A 68 9.35 2.73 6.81
N ILE A 69 9.90 2.61 8.03
CA ILE A 69 9.14 2.27 9.24
C ILE A 69 8.08 3.35 9.53
N VAL A 70 8.45 4.63 9.47
CA VAL A 70 7.51 5.73 9.72
C VAL A 70 6.34 5.67 8.74
N VAL A 71 6.61 5.53 7.44
CA VAL A 71 5.55 5.42 6.42
C VAL A 71 4.69 4.18 6.65
N ALA A 72 5.31 3.03 6.95
CA ALA A 72 4.60 1.77 7.16
C ALA A 72 3.73 1.77 8.42
N VAL A 73 4.19 2.37 9.52
CA VAL A 73 3.41 2.52 10.75
C VAL A 73 2.23 3.45 10.52
N LEU A 74 2.42 4.59 9.84
CA LEU A 74 1.33 5.51 9.51
C LEU A 74 0.26 4.80 8.67
N PHE A 75 0.67 4.04 7.65
CA PHE A 75 -0.23 3.22 6.85
C PHE A 75 -0.95 2.18 7.71
N GLY A 76 -0.22 1.41 8.52
CA GLY A 76 -0.77 0.34 9.34
C GLY A 76 -1.83 0.84 10.33
N VAL A 77 -1.54 1.93 11.03
CA VAL A 77 -2.49 2.57 11.95
C VAL A 77 -3.72 3.08 11.20
N ALA A 78 -3.53 3.79 10.09
CA ALA A 78 -4.64 4.31 9.31
C ALA A 78 -5.54 3.20 8.75
N ALA A 79 -4.96 2.09 8.28
CA ALA A 79 -5.69 0.99 7.67
C ALA A 79 -6.68 0.26 8.60
N VAL A 80 -6.48 0.34 9.92
CA VAL A 80 -7.38 -0.26 10.93
C VAL A 80 -8.21 0.78 11.70
N SER A 81 -8.07 2.07 11.37
CA SER A 81 -8.74 3.16 12.09
C SER A 81 -10.04 3.66 11.43
N PHE A 82 -10.28 3.32 10.17
CA PHE A 82 -11.42 3.82 9.39
C PHE A 82 -12.37 2.68 9.00
N PRO A 83 -13.36 2.32 9.84
CA PRO A 83 -14.39 1.37 9.45
C PRO A 83 -15.36 1.99 8.42
N ASP A 84 -15.80 1.18 7.47
CA ASP A 84 -16.87 1.54 6.54
C ASP A 84 -18.26 1.46 7.22
N ALA A 85 -19.33 1.74 6.44
CA ALA A 85 -20.71 1.66 6.93
C ALA A 85 -21.12 0.26 7.43
N ASN A 86 -20.37 -0.78 7.06
CA ASN A 86 -20.58 -2.16 7.49
C ASN A 86 -19.68 -2.54 8.68
N GLY A 87 -18.94 -1.58 9.25
CA GLY A 87 -18.00 -1.82 10.34
C GLY A 87 -16.70 -2.50 9.90
N GLN A 88 -16.44 -2.63 8.59
CA GLN A 88 -15.25 -3.27 8.04
C GLN A 88 -14.15 -2.25 7.83
N THR A 89 -12.96 -2.51 8.37
CA THR A 89 -11.77 -1.69 8.12
C THR A 89 -11.08 -2.10 6.81
N PRO A 90 -10.35 -1.18 6.14
CA PRO A 90 -9.57 -1.48 4.95
C PRO A 90 -8.59 -2.66 5.10
N ALA A 91 -8.13 -2.91 6.32
CA ALA A 91 -7.32 -4.06 6.66
C ALA A 91 -8.01 -5.02 7.65
N ALA A 92 -7.67 -6.31 7.54
CA ALA A 92 -8.09 -7.31 8.50
C ALA A 92 -7.41 -7.08 9.87
N GLN A 93 -8.14 -7.30 10.96
CA GLN A 93 -7.66 -7.11 12.34
C GLN A 93 -6.90 -8.35 12.87
N GLY A 94 -6.28 -9.11 11.97
CA GLY A 94 -5.63 -10.38 12.25
C GLY A 94 -4.78 -10.87 11.06
N ILE A 95 -4.10 -12.00 11.26
CA ILE A 95 -3.40 -12.74 10.23
C ILE A 95 -4.34 -13.84 9.75
N SER A 96 -4.80 -13.71 8.51
CA SER A 96 -5.74 -14.66 7.89
C SER A 96 -5.04 -15.45 6.78
N LEU A 97 -5.28 -16.76 6.72
CA LEU A 97 -4.82 -17.60 5.62
C LEU A 97 -5.79 -17.53 4.43
N VAL A 98 -7.08 -17.54 4.73
CA VAL A 98 -8.20 -17.41 3.79
C VAL A 98 -9.14 -16.34 4.34
N ARG A 99 -9.96 -15.74 3.48
CA ARG A 99 -10.98 -14.76 3.89
C ARG A 99 -11.83 -15.33 5.04
N ASN A 100 -11.92 -14.59 6.14
CA ASN A 100 -12.63 -14.96 7.38
C ASN A 100 -12.09 -16.21 8.09
N ALA A 101 -10.86 -16.63 7.80
CA ALA A 101 -10.16 -17.73 8.47
C ALA A 101 -8.87 -17.21 9.12
N ASP A 102 -9.06 -16.48 10.22
CA ASP A 102 -7.96 -15.89 11.00
C ASP A 102 -7.19 -16.98 11.74
N VAL A 103 -5.90 -17.10 11.44
CA VAL A 103 -4.97 -17.97 12.18
C VAL A 103 -4.55 -17.29 13.47
N PHE A 104 -4.44 -15.96 13.46
CA PHE A 104 -4.10 -15.15 14.61
C PHE A 104 -4.93 -13.87 14.62
N SER A 105 -5.64 -13.58 15.72
CA SER A 105 -6.46 -12.38 15.83
C SER A 105 -5.89 -11.42 16.87
N PHE A 106 -5.75 -10.15 16.50
CA PHE A 106 -5.32 -9.10 17.44
C PHE A 106 -6.49 -8.55 18.26
N VAL A 107 -7.74 -8.89 17.91
CA VAL A 107 -8.96 -8.36 18.54
C VAL A 107 -9.01 -8.66 20.04
N GLY A 108 -8.55 -9.84 20.45
CA GLY A 108 -8.52 -10.25 21.86
C GLY A 108 -7.61 -9.39 22.75
N TRP A 109 -6.74 -8.56 22.17
CA TRP A 109 -5.84 -7.65 22.89
C TRP A 109 -6.41 -6.24 23.03
N GLY A 110 -7.67 -6.04 22.64
CA GLY A 110 -8.34 -4.75 22.62
C GLY A 110 -7.89 -3.86 21.46
N GLN A 111 -8.52 -2.68 21.34
CA GLN A 111 -8.30 -1.76 20.21
C GLN A 111 -6.84 -1.32 20.06
N LEU A 112 -6.14 -1.07 21.18
CA LEU A 112 -4.71 -0.76 21.16
C LEU A 112 -3.87 -1.95 20.68
N GLY A 113 -4.26 -3.17 21.06
CA GLY A 113 -3.61 -4.39 20.61
C GLY A 113 -3.75 -4.61 19.10
N VAL A 114 -4.93 -4.33 18.53
CA VAL A 114 -5.16 -4.35 17.07
C VAL A 114 -4.27 -3.32 16.37
N LEU A 115 -4.26 -2.09 16.86
CA LEU A 115 -3.49 -1.00 16.24
C LEU A 115 -1.99 -1.30 16.24
N ILE A 116 -1.44 -1.70 17.38
CA ILE A 116 -0.01 -2.00 17.52
C ILE A 116 0.34 -3.29 16.77
N GLY A 117 -0.42 -4.36 16.98
CA GLY A 117 -0.17 -5.67 16.38
C GLY A 117 -0.20 -5.61 14.86
N PHE A 118 -1.23 -4.96 14.29
CA PHE A 118 -1.32 -4.77 12.85
C PHE A 118 -0.23 -3.84 12.31
N ALA A 119 0.08 -2.73 12.99
CA ALA A 119 1.13 -1.82 12.54
C ALA A 119 2.51 -2.50 12.51
N VAL A 120 2.84 -3.32 13.52
CA VAL A 120 4.08 -4.11 13.54
C VAL A 120 4.11 -5.12 12.39
N TRP A 121 3.02 -5.84 12.19
CA TRP A 121 2.91 -6.83 11.11
C TRP A 121 3.02 -6.19 9.72
N ALA A 122 2.27 -5.12 9.47
CA ALA A 122 2.31 -4.35 8.24
C ALA A 122 3.71 -3.77 8.01
N THR A 123 4.37 -3.26 9.04
CA THR A 123 5.74 -2.72 8.94
C THR A 123 6.72 -3.79 8.50
N LEU A 124 6.65 -4.99 9.06
CA LEU A 124 7.52 -6.11 8.66
C LEU A 124 7.36 -6.43 7.18
N ILE A 125 6.12 -6.54 6.69
CA ILE A 125 5.83 -6.83 5.28
C ILE A 125 6.30 -5.68 4.40
N ILE A 126 5.89 -4.45 4.69
CA ILE A 126 6.15 -3.28 3.84
C ILE A 126 7.66 -3.01 3.73
N VAL A 127 8.36 -2.98 4.87
CA VAL A 127 9.81 -2.77 4.89
C VAL A 127 10.52 -3.94 4.22
N GLY A 128 10.14 -5.18 4.52
CA GLY A 128 10.73 -6.37 3.93
C GLY A 128 10.59 -6.38 2.40
N THR A 129 9.38 -6.21 1.89
CA THR A 129 9.09 -6.19 0.45
C THR A 129 9.75 -4.99 -0.25
N SER A 130 9.77 -3.80 0.37
CA SER A 130 10.43 -2.62 -0.22
C SER A 130 11.94 -2.84 -0.41
N ASN A 131 12.60 -3.47 0.56
CA ASN A 131 14.02 -3.82 0.44
C ASN A 131 14.25 -4.98 -0.53
N ALA A 132 13.35 -5.97 -0.59
CA ALA A 132 13.43 -7.09 -1.55
C ALA A 132 13.32 -6.62 -3.01
N VAL A 133 12.37 -5.73 -3.31
CA VAL A 133 12.23 -5.14 -4.66
C VAL A 133 13.45 -4.30 -5.02
N ASN A 134 13.95 -3.49 -4.08
CA ASN A 134 15.17 -2.70 -4.29
C ASN A 134 16.42 -3.57 -4.53
N LEU A 135 16.47 -4.80 -4.02
CA LEU A 135 17.55 -5.77 -4.31
C LEU A 135 17.37 -6.43 -5.68
N THR A 136 16.12 -6.63 -6.09
CA THR A 136 15.75 -7.24 -7.38
C THR A 136 15.98 -6.27 -8.56
N ASP A 137 15.93 -4.97 -8.31
CA ASP A 137 16.17 -3.90 -9.29
C ASP A 137 17.67 -3.65 -9.56
N GLY A 138 18.43 -4.75 -9.76
CA GLY A 138 19.86 -4.74 -10.07
C GLY A 138 20.20 -5.15 -11.51
N LEU A 139 19.20 -5.60 -12.27
CA LEU A 139 19.31 -6.00 -13.67
C LEU A 139 18.22 -5.30 -14.49
N ASP A 140 18.54 -4.95 -15.73
CA ASP A 140 17.64 -4.22 -16.62
C ASP A 140 16.30 -4.97 -16.78
N GLY A 141 15.24 -4.35 -16.28
CA GLY A 141 13.87 -4.83 -16.45
C GLY A 141 13.43 -5.96 -15.52
N LEU A 142 14.28 -6.48 -14.62
CA LEU A 142 13.93 -7.59 -13.73
C LEU A 142 12.85 -7.21 -12.71
N ALA A 143 13.03 -6.08 -12.02
CA ALA A 143 12.06 -5.59 -11.05
C ALA A 143 10.75 -5.14 -11.74
N SER A 144 10.83 -4.44 -12.87
CA SER A 144 9.63 -4.04 -13.62
C SER A 144 8.87 -5.24 -14.16
N GLY A 145 9.56 -6.24 -14.74
CA GLY A 145 8.94 -7.43 -15.32
C GLY A 145 8.21 -8.27 -14.28
N SER A 146 8.85 -8.51 -13.12
CA SER A 146 8.22 -9.23 -12.00
C SER A 146 7.03 -8.47 -11.40
N THR A 147 7.14 -7.15 -11.27
CA THR A 147 6.06 -6.32 -10.70
C THR A 147 4.83 -6.29 -11.60
N ILE A 148 5.00 -6.30 -12.94
CA ILE A 148 3.86 -6.35 -13.89
C ILE A 148 3.02 -7.60 -13.65
N LEU A 149 3.64 -8.78 -13.48
CA LEU A 149 2.91 -10.03 -13.21
C LEU A 149 2.08 -9.95 -11.92
N VAL A 150 2.65 -9.35 -10.87
CA VAL A 150 1.96 -9.14 -9.58
C VAL A 150 0.78 -8.19 -9.74
N PHE A 151 0.94 -7.07 -10.45
CA PHE A 151 -0.14 -6.12 -10.68
C PHE A 151 -1.27 -6.73 -11.53
N VAL A 152 -0.96 -7.50 -12.57
CA VAL A 152 -2.00 -8.20 -13.35
C VAL A 152 -2.80 -9.14 -12.46
N ALA A 153 -2.15 -9.90 -11.58
CA ALA A 153 -2.86 -10.76 -10.63
C ALA A 153 -3.78 -9.95 -9.69
N TYR A 154 -3.30 -8.82 -9.15
CA TYR A 154 -4.15 -7.97 -8.31
C TYR A 154 -5.31 -7.32 -9.06
N VAL A 155 -5.14 -6.92 -10.32
CA VAL A 155 -6.25 -6.40 -11.16
C VAL A 155 -7.33 -7.47 -11.32
N ILE A 156 -6.94 -8.72 -11.63
CA ILE A 156 -7.90 -9.81 -11.78
C ILE A 156 -8.64 -10.08 -10.45
N ILE A 157 -7.90 -10.17 -9.34
CA ILE A 157 -8.49 -10.43 -8.01
C ILE A 157 -9.46 -9.31 -7.62
N THR A 158 -9.06 -8.05 -7.76
CA THR A 158 -9.88 -6.89 -7.37
C THR A 158 -11.10 -6.73 -8.26
N PHE A 159 -10.96 -6.93 -9.58
CA PHE A 159 -12.09 -6.92 -10.51
C PHE A 159 -13.10 -8.03 -10.17
N TRP A 160 -12.63 -9.23 -9.84
CA TRP A 160 -13.49 -10.34 -9.43
C TRP A 160 -14.22 -10.02 -8.12
N GLN A 161 -13.49 -9.57 -7.09
CA GLN A 161 -14.06 -9.20 -5.79
C GLN A 161 -15.10 -8.10 -5.90
N PHE A 162 -14.84 -7.09 -6.75
CA PHE A 162 -15.77 -5.99 -6.98
C PHE A 162 -17.09 -6.48 -7.60
N ASN A 163 -17.01 -7.35 -8.63
CA ASN A 163 -18.19 -7.88 -9.31
C ASN A 163 -18.98 -8.89 -8.47
N GLN A 164 -18.33 -9.63 -7.57
CA GLN A 164 -18.96 -10.65 -6.72
C GLN A 164 -19.28 -10.14 -5.29
N SER A 165 -19.39 -8.84 -5.10
CA SER A 165 -19.63 -8.24 -3.79
C SER A 165 -21.09 -8.45 -3.33
N CYS A 166 -21.29 -9.13 -2.18
CA CYS A 166 -22.63 -9.35 -1.59
C CYS A 166 -23.28 -8.07 -1.05
N PHE A 167 -22.50 -6.98 -0.91
CA PHE A 167 -22.98 -5.67 -0.45
C PHE A 167 -23.71 -4.88 -1.55
N ARG A 168 -23.80 -5.42 -2.77
CA ARG A 168 -24.45 -4.79 -3.94
C ARG A 168 -25.96 -5.03 -4.04
N LEU A 169 -26.61 -5.49 -2.96
CA LEU A 169 -28.05 -5.83 -2.95
C LEU A 169 -29.02 -4.64 -3.02
N PHE A 170 -28.51 -3.40 -3.11
CA PHE A 170 -29.32 -2.23 -3.47
C PHE A 170 -28.72 -1.55 -4.70
N PRO A 171 -29.47 -1.41 -5.80
CA PRO A 171 -29.10 -0.49 -6.86
C PRO A 171 -29.22 0.93 -6.30
N ASP A 172 -28.10 1.67 -6.35
CA ASP A 172 -27.99 3.14 -6.34
C ASP A 172 -29.23 3.91 -5.86
N GLN A 173 -29.30 4.27 -4.57
CA GLN A 173 -30.16 5.39 -4.15
C GLN A 173 -29.43 6.58 -3.53
N ASP A 174 -28.17 6.46 -3.08
CA ASP A 174 -27.56 7.57 -2.30
C ASP A 174 -26.13 7.96 -2.67
N ASN A 175 -25.67 7.81 -3.92
CA ASN A 175 -24.42 8.46 -4.35
C ASN A 175 -24.48 8.92 -5.83
N PHE A 176 -25.22 10.00 -6.06
CA PHE A 176 -24.91 11.03 -7.07
C PHE A 176 -24.16 12.18 -6.40
#